data_AF-A0A151Z5H9-F1
#
_entry.id   AF-A0A151Z5H9-F1
#
_cell.length_a   1.000
_cell.length_b   1.000
_cell.length_c   1.000
_cell.angle_alpha   90.00
_cell.angle_beta   90.00
_cell.angle_gamma   90.00
#
_symmetry.space_group_name_H-M   'P 1'
#
loop_
_entity.id
_entity.type
_entity.pdbx_description
1 polymer ?
#
loop_
_entity_poly.entity_id
_entity_poly.type
_entity_poly.pdbx_seq_one_letter_code
_entity_poly.pdbx_strand_id
1 'polypeptide(L)'
;MGEESDSLNFSQTDKERENEMKQYYEKKITQLLNKISNIDTKAMRYYEQYQQLLKNGLSSDSLQLELDNSKKELKDTKDELEVTRVNYDQQMRILTEQFISLNETVSQLDTDLIRIKQHKVTCGKCKNWNILEYVFSPENTGLFCSKGHPIQTIQP
;
A
#
# COMPACT_ATOMS: atom_id res chain seq x y z
N MET A 1 -104.95 12.67 39.77
CA MET A 1 -104.84 11.22 39.53
C MET A 1 -104.83 11.03 38.04
N GLY A 2 -103.64 10.86 37.47
CA GLY A 2 -103.44 10.54 36.06
C GLY A 2 -102.63 9.26 36.04
N GLU A 3 -103.25 8.21 35.52
CA GLU A 3 -102.73 6.85 35.51
C GLU A 3 -101.40 6.77 34.77
N GLU A 4 -100.48 6.00 35.35
CA GLU A 4 -99.17 5.68 34.79
C GLU A 4 -99.35 5.00 33.44
N SER A 5 -98.90 5.66 32.37
CA SER A 5 -98.90 5.12 31.02
C SER A 5 -98.04 3.86 30.97
N ASP A 6 -98.68 2.75 30.61
CA ASP A 6 -98.14 1.42 30.40
C ASP A 6 -96.74 1.43 29.79
N SER A 7 -95.82 0.83 30.53
CA SER A 7 -94.46 0.57 30.08
C SER A 7 -94.48 -0.23 28.78
N LEU A 8 -93.64 0.14 27.82
CA LEU A 8 -93.36 -0.63 26.60
C LEU A 8 -92.99 -2.08 26.96
N ASN A 9 -93.98 -2.98 27.00
CA ASN A 9 -93.78 -4.40 27.23
C ASN A 9 -93.16 -5.03 25.98
N PHE A 10 -91.82 -4.96 25.89
CA PHE A 10 -91.05 -5.72 24.92
C PHE A 10 -91.34 -7.22 25.08
N SER A 11 -91.73 -7.88 24.00
CA SER A 11 -91.92 -9.33 24.01
C SER A 11 -90.59 -10.05 24.27
N GLN A 12 -90.63 -11.25 24.84
CA GLN A 12 -89.45 -12.08 25.05
C GLN A 12 -88.65 -12.27 23.75
N THR A 13 -89.37 -12.43 22.64
CA THR A 13 -88.84 -12.51 21.28
C THR A 13 -88.12 -11.24 20.81
N ASP A 14 -88.55 -10.04 21.24
CA ASP A 14 -87.85 -8.79 20.90
C ASP A 14 -86.52 -8.66 21.65
N LYS A 15 -86.47 -9.13 22.90
CA LYS A 15 -85.24 -9.18 23.71
C LYS A 15 -84.24 -10.19 23.15
N GLU A 16 -84.71 -11.35 22.69
CA GLU A 16 -83.87 -12.35 22.03
C GLU A 16 -83.28 -11.82 20.72
N ARG A 17 -84.10 -11.20 19.87
CA ARG A 17 -83.64 -10.57 18.62
C ARG A 17 -82.63 -9.45 18.87
N GLU A 18 -82.84 -8.61 19.89
CA GLU A 18 -81.88 -7.56 20.25
C GLU A 18 -80.55 -8.15 20.73
N ASN A 19 -80.59 -9.22 21.52
CA ASN A 19 -79.40 -9.93 21.99
C ASN A 19 -78.63 -10.58 20.83
N GLU A 20 -79.33 -11.22 19.88
CA GLU A 20 -78.71 -11.78 18.68
C GLU A 20 -78.06 -10.69 17.81
N MET A 21 -78.72 -9.53 17.64
CA MET A 21 -78.13 -8.38 16.94
C MET A 21 -76.88 -7.87 17.65
N LYS A 22 -76.91 -7.72 18.97
CA LYS A 22 -75.74 -7.32 19.77
C LYS A 22 -74.57 -8.29 19.55
N GLN A 23 -74.82 -9.59 19.67
CA GLN A 23 -73.80 -10.61 19.45
C GLN A 23 -73.24 -10.59 18.02
N TYR A 24 -74.09 -10.33 17.01
CA TYR A 24 -73.64 -10.21 15.62
C TYR A 24 -72.68 -9.02 15.44
N TYR A 25 -73.05 -7.84 15.95
CA TYR A 25 -72.21 -6.65 15.84
C TYR A 25 -70.93 -6.77 16.67
N GLU A 26 -70.97 -7.35 17.86
CA GLU A 26 -69.78 -7.65 18.66
C GLU A 26 -68.82 -8.56 17.91
N LYS A 27 -69.31 -9.67 17.33
CA LYS A 27 -68.50 -10.56 16.49
C LYS A 27 -67.91 -9.81 15.29
N LYS A 28 -68.69 -8.92 14.66
CA LYS A 28 -68.22 -8.12 13.52
C LYS A 28 -67.12 -7.15 13.92
N ILE A 29 -67.26 -6.47 15.07
CA ILE A 29 -66.25 -5.57 15.63
C ILE A 29 -64.97 -6.35 15.93
N THR A 30 -65.07 -7.50 16.59
CA THR A 30 -63.90 -8.35 16.87
C THR A 30 -63.19 -8.79 15.59
N GLN A 31 -63.94 -9.20 14.55
CA GLN A 31 -63.36 -9.55 13.26
C GLN A 31 -62.62 -8.37 12.59
N LEU A 32 -63.18 -7.17 12.66
CA LEU A 32 -62.56 -5.97 12.10
C LEU A 32 -61.30 -5.58 12.87
N LEU A 33 -61.34 -5.64 14.20
CA LEU A 33 -60.17 -5.38 15.05
C LEU A 33 -59.04 -6.38 14.78
N ASN A 34 -59.36 -7.67 14.61
CA ASN A 34 -58.38 -8.68 14.24
C ASN A 34 -57.77 -8.43 12.84
N LYS A 35 -58.56 -7.90 11.90
CA LYS A 35 -58.05 -7.50 10.58
C LYS A 35 -57.09 -6.31 10.68
N ILE A 36 -57.45 -5.29 11.45
CA ILE A 36 -56.61 -4.11 11.68
C ILE A 36 -55.29 -4.54 12.34
N SER A 37 -55.34 -5.31 13.42
CA SER A 37 -54.13 -5.82 14.10
C SER A 37 -53.21 -6.62 13.17
N ASN A 38 -53.78 -7.45 12.29
CA ASN A 38 -53.00 -8.18 11.29
C ASN A 38 -52.36 -7.25 10.24
N ILE A 39 -53.07 -6.21 9.83
CA ILE A 39 -52.54 -5.20 8.90
C ILE A 39 -51.41 -4.42 9.56
N ASP A 40 -51.58 -3.97 10.81
CA ASP A 40 -50.55 -3.25 11.56
C ASP A 40 -49.30 -4.11 11.75
N THR A 41 -49.47 -5.39 12.07
CA THR A 41 -48.36 -6.34 12.19
C THR A 41 -47.61 -6.50 10.86
N LYS A 42 -48.32 -6.56 9.73
CA LYS A 42 -47.69 -6.62 8.41
C LYS A 42 -46.99 -5.32 8.05
N ALA A 43 -47.59 -4.17 8.35
CA ALA A 43 -47.00 -2.87 8.11
C ALA A 43 -45.68 -2.72 8.87
N MET A 44 -45.64 -3.12 10.14
CA MET A 44 -44.42 -3.13 10.94
C MET A 44 -43.34 -4.03 10.35
N ARG A 45 -43.68 -5.26 9.93
CA ARG A 45 -42.72 -6.17 9.29
C ARG A 45 -42.14 -5.60 7.99
N TYR A 46 -42.96 -4.99 7.15
CA TYR A 46 -42.48 -4.36 5.92
C TYR A 46 -41.58 -3.16 6.19
N TYR A 47 -41.90 -2.36 7.20
CA TYR A 47 -41.07 -1.24 7.63
C TYR A 47 -39.70 -1.71 8.13
N GLU A 48 -39.65 -2.77 8.94
CA GLU A 48 -38.39 -3.36 9.41
C GLU A 48 -37.54 -3.90 8.26
N GLN A 49 -38.15 -4.60 7.29
CA GLN A 49 -37.47 -5.08 6.09
C GLN A 49 -36.90 -3.93 5.25
N TYR A 50 -37.67 -2.85 5.07
CA TYR A 50 -37.21 -1.66 4.37
C TYR A 50 -35.99 -1.04 5.07
N GLN A 51 -36.03 -0.88 6.38
CA GLN A 51 -34.91 -0.32 7.16
C GLN A 51 -33.65 -1.20 7.06
N GLN A 52 -33.80 -2.52 7.09
CA GLN A 52 -32.67 -3.44 6.89
C GLN A 52 -32.06 -3.32 5.49
N LEU A 53 -32.88 -3.29 4.43
CA LEU A 53 -32.41 -3.13 3.06
C LEU A 53 -31.69 -1.79 2.86
N LEU A 54 -32.21 -0.71 3.45
CA LEU A 54 -31.61 0.61 3.37
C LEU A 54 -30.22 0.65 4.03
N LYS A 55 -30.08 0.01 5.20
CA LYS A 55 -28.79 -0.12 5.90
C LYS A 55 -27.78 -0.94 5.09
N ASN A 56 -28.22 -2.05 4.48
CA ASN A 56 -27.36 -2.90 3.66
C ASN A 56 -26.95 -2.20 2.34
N GLY A 57 -27.84 -1.42 1.73
CA GLY A 57 -27.53 -0.60 0.56
C GLY A 57 -26.46 0.44 0.85
N LEU A 58 -26.60 1.18 1.97
CA LEU A 58 -25.60 2.15 2.41
C LEU A 58 -24.24 1.53 2.70
N SER A 59 -24.20 0.31 3.27
CA SER A 59 -22.91 -0.38 3.49
C SER A 59 -22.29 -0.89 2.20
N SER A 60 -23.11 -1.23 1.20
CA SER A 60 -22.61 -1.64 -0.13
C SER A 60 -21.95 -0.47 -0.85
N ASP A 61 -22.55 0.72 -0.79
CA ASP A 61 -21.98 1.93 -1.41
C ASP A 61 -20.68 2.36 -0.72
N SER A 62 -20.62 2.27 0.62
CA SER A 62 -19.39 2.57 1.36
C SER A 62 -18.27 1.56 1.04
N LEU A 63 -18.58 0.27 0.96
CA LEU A 63 -17.63 -0.76 0.57
C LEU A 63 -17.14 -0.59 -0.87
N GLN A 64 -18.04 -0.17 -1.77
CA GLN A 64 -17.67 0.13 -3.16
C GLN A 64 -16.70 1.32 -3.24
N LEU A 65 -16.95 2.38 -2.46
CA LEU A 65 -16.06 3.52 -2.37
C LEU A 65 -14.69 3.14 -1.79
N GLU A 66 -14.65 2.36 -0.71
CA GLU A 66 -13.40 1.84 -0.13
C GLU A 66 -12.63 0.99 -1.15
N LEU A 67 -13.33 0.10 -1.86
CA LEU A 67 -12.72 -0.73 -2.90
C LEU A 67 -12.09 0.10 -4.02
N ASP A 68 -12.78 1.14 -4.48
CA ASP A 68 -12.27 1.99 -5.55
C ASP A 68 -11.12 2.88 -5.08
N ASN A 69 -11.13 3.33 -3.82
CA ASN A 69 -9.99 3.99 -3.19
C ASN A 69 -8.77 3.05 -3.10
N SER A 70 -8.96 1.83 -2.59
CA SER A 70 -7.87 0.85 -2.50
C SER A 70 -7.32 0.44 -3.87
N LYS A 71 -8.16 0.34 -4.91
CA LYS A 71 -7.68 0.12 -6.29
C LYS A 71 -6.81 1.27 -6.79
N LYS A 72 -7.20 2.50 -6.46
CA LYS A 72 -6.42 3.68 -6.83
C LYS A 72 -5.07 3.68 -6.12
N GLU A 73 -5.07 3.47 -4.80
CA GLU A 73 -3.83 3.36 -4.01
C GLU A 73 -2.91 2.24 -4.51
N LEU A 74 -3.48 1.09 -4.86
CA LEU A 74 -2.72 -0.03 -5.43
C LEU A 74 -2.08 0.34 -6.77
N LYS A 75 -2.80 1.07 -7.62
CA LYS A 75 -2.29 1.55 -8.90
C LYS A 75 -1.14 2.53 -8.68
N ASP A 76 -1.36 3.53 -7.83
CA ASP A 76 -0.36 4.58 -7.54
C ASP A 76 0.91 3.94 -6.96
N THR A 77 0.77 3.00 -6.01
CA THR A 77 1.90 2.25 -5.42
C THR A 77 2.65 1.42 -6.48
N LYS A 78 1.92 0.80 -7.42
CA LYS A 78 2.53 0.03 -8.50
C LYS A 78 3.34 0.92 -9.44
N ASP A 79 2.81 2.09 -9.78
CA ASP A 79 3.48 3.06 -10.65
C ASP A 79 4.76 3.60 -9.95
N GLU A 80 4.70 3.91 -8.65
CA GLU A 80 5.87 4.29 -7.85
C GLU A 80 6.94 3.19 -7.77
N LEU A 81 6.52 1.94 -7.62
CA LEU A 81 7.42 0.79 -7.57
C LEU A 81 8.13 0.58 -8.92
N GLU A 82 7.43 0.77 -10.03
CA GLU A 82 8.01 0.68 -11.36
C GLU A 82 9.06 1.78 -11.59
N VAL A 83 8.75 3.03 -11.22
CA VAL A 83 9.71 4.14 -11.27
C VAL A 83 10.94 3.83 -10.43
N THR A 84 10.73 3.32 -9.20
CA THR A 84 11.81 2.94 -8.30
C THR A 84 12.69 1.85 -8.91
N ARG A 85 12.08 0.82 -9.50
CA ARG A 85 12.80 -0.27 -10.18
C ARG A 85 13.68 0.27 -11.31
N VAL A 86 13.11 1.08 -12.20
CA VAL A 86 13.84 1.68 -13.33
C VAL A 86 15.01 2.53 -12.84
N ASN A 87 14.80 3.32 -11.78
CA ASN A 87 15.87 4.12 -11.18
C ASN A 87 17.02 3.26 -10.64
N TYR A 88 16.71 2.16 -9.94
CA TYR A 88 17.75 1.24 -9.45
C TYR A 88 18.50 0.55 -10.60
N ASP A 89 17.79 0.11 -11.64
CA ASP A 89 18.42 -0.49 -12.83
C ASP A 89 19.37 0.50 -13.51
N GLN A 90 18.97 1.77 -13.61
CA GLN A 90 19.83 2.81 -14.17
C GLN A 90 21.07 3.07 -13.30
N GLN A 91 20.90 3.17 -11.97
CA GLN A 91 22.02 3.33 -11.05
C GLN A 91 23.00 2.16 -11.12
N MET A 92 22.51 0.93 -11.27
CA MET A 92 23.35 -0.26 -11.43
C MET A 92 24.12 -0.27 -12.73
N ARG A 93 23.52 0.19 -13.83
CA ARG A 93 24.25 0.36 -15.10
C ARG A 93 25.38 1.36 -14.97
N ILE A 94 25.10 2.54 -14.42
CA ILE A 94 26.11 3.59 -14.22
C ILE A 94 27.25 3.09 -13.34
N LEU A 95 26.94 2.42 -12.22
CA LEU A 95 27.95 1.89 -11.31
C LEU A 95 28.82 0.82 -12.00
N THR A 96 28.21 -0.03 -12.83
CA THR A 96 28.92 -1.05 -13.61
C THR A 96 29.86 -0.41 -14.64
N GLU A 97 29.40 0.60 -15.37
CA GLU A 97 30.22 1.35 -16.34
C GLU A 97 31.40 2.05 -15.64
N GLN A 98 31.16 2.68 -14.50
CA GLN A 98 32.21 3.30 -13.69
C GLN A 98 33.22 2.27 -13.18
N PHE A 99 32.76 1.09 -12.75
CA PHE A 99 33.63 0.02 -12.30
C PHE A 99 34.52 -0.52 -13.43
N ILE A 100 33.96 -0.71 -14.62
CA ILE A 100 34.73 -1.11 -15.81
C ILE A 100 35.77 -0.05 -16.14
N SER A 101 35.36 1.22 -16.24
CA SER A 101 36.28 2.33 -16.56
C SER A 101 37.40 2.47 -15.53
N LEU A 102 37.09 2.27 -14.24
CA LEU A 102 38.09 2.29 -13.18
C LEU A 102 39.10 1.15 -13.34
N ASN A 103 38.63 -0.08 -13.61
CA ASN A 103 39.52 -1.22 -13.83
C ASN A 103 40.43 -1.02 -15.06
N GLU A 104 39.90 -0.47 -16.15
CA GLU A 104 40.69 -0.13 -17.33
C GLU A 104 41.76 0.91 -16.98
N THR A 105 41.41 1.94 -16.20
CA THR A 105 42.34 2.97 -15.74
C THR A 105 43.43 2.40 -14.84
N VAL A 106 43.07 1.54 -13.89
CA VAL A 106 44.03 0.88 -12.99
C VAL A 106 44.97 -0.03 -13.80
N SER A 107 44.44 -0.83 -14.71
CA SER A 107 45.25 -1.70 -15.58
C SER A 107 46.21 -0.90 -16.46
N GLN A 108 45.76 0.25 -16.97
CA GLN A 108 46.61 1.16 -17.75
C GLN A 108 47.73 1.76 -16.88
N LEU A 109 47.40 2.23 -15.67
CA LEU A 109 48.39 2.75 -14.72
C LEU A 109 49.41 1.68 -14.32
N ASP A 110 48.98 0.44 -14.08
CA ASP A 110 49.89 -0.68 -13.80
C ASP A 110 50.83 -0.94 -14.98
N THR A 111 50.31 -0.89 -16.20
CA THR A 111 51.12 -1.03 -17.43
C THR A 111 52.16 0.08 -17.53
N ASP A 112 51.76 1.33 -17.28
CA ASP A 112 52.66 2.48 -17.32
C ASP A 112 53.70 2.44 -16.19
N LEU A 113 53.32 1.98 -14.99
CA LEU A 113 54.24 1.74 -13.87
C LEU A 113 55.27 0.66 -14.21
N ILE A 114 54.85 -0.47 -14.80
CA ILE A 114 55.77 -1.51 -15.27
C ILE A 114 56.74 -0.92 -16.29
N ARG A 115 56.24 -0.15 -17.26
CA ARG A 115 57.07 0.50 -18.27
C ARG A 115 58.10 1.44 -17.64
N ILE A 116 57.70 2.29 -16.69
CA ILE A 116 58.61 3.21 -16.00
C ILE A 116 59.65 2.41 -15.19
N LYS A 117 59.24 1.40 -14.42
CA LYS A 117 60.14 0.57 -13.61
C LYS A 117 61.24 -0.11 -14.42
N GLN A 118 60.98 -0.46 -15.68
CA GLN A 118 61.96 -1.07 -16.58
C GLN A 118 63.07 -0.11 -17.03
N HIS A 119 62.88 1.22 -16.91
CA HIS A 119 63.91 2.18 -17.26
C HIS A 119 65.10 2.08 -16.30
N LYS A 120 66.28 2.42 -16.82
CA LYS A 120 67.53 2.39 -16.07
C LYS A 120 68.16 3.76 -16.06
N VAL A 121 68.74 4.12 -14.91
CA VAL A 121 69.51 5.35 -14.73
C VAL A 121 70.96 5.03 -14.47
N THR A 122 71.86 5.80 -15.10
CA THR A 122 73.30 5.63 -14.90
C THR A 122 73.76 6.39 -13.66
N CYS A 123 74.56 5.75 -12.80
CA CYS A 123 75.19 6.44 -11.68
C CYS A 123 76.28 7.40 -12.19
N GLY A 124 76.20 8.68 -11.81
CA GLY A 124 77.21 9.68 -12.18
C GLY A 124 78.64 9.33 -11.75
N LYS A 125 78.80 8.63 -10.62
CA LYS A 125 80.12 8.30 -10.01
C LYS A 125 80.75 7.01 -10.54
N CYS A 126 80.02 5.89 -10.55
CA CYS A 126 80.56 4.60 -10.99
C CYS A 126 80.12 4.16 -12.39
N LYS A 127 79.30 4.98 -13.08
CA LYS A 127 78.74 4.69 -14.41
C LYS A 127 77.95 3.38 -14.52
N ASN A 128 77.58 2.79 -13.38
CA ASN A 128 76.76 1.58 -13.36
C ASN A 128 75.29 1.91 -13.68
N TRP A 129 74.63 1.05 -14.45
CA TRP A 129 73.19 1.14 -14.72
C TRP A 129 72.39 0.61 -13.54
N ASN A 130 71.40 1.38 -13.08
CA ASN A 130 70.52 1.03 -11.96
C ASN A 130 69.09 1.03 -12.43
N ILE A 131 68.33 0.00 -12.07
CA ILE A 131 66.91 -0.10 -12.40
C ILE A 131 66.15 0.88 -11.50
N LEU A 132 65.19 1.61 -12.08
CA LEU A 132 64.40 2.60 -11.32
C LEU A 132 63.69 1.98 -10.12
N GLU A 133 63.20 0.75 -10.23
CA GLU A 133 62.58 0.02 -9.12
C GLU A 133 63.49 -0.13 -7.89
N TYR A 134 64.79 -0.32 -8.09
CA TYR A 134 65.76 -0.38 -6.98
C TYR A 134 66.10 1.01 -6.44
N VAL A 135 66.19 2.02 -7.32
CA VAL A 135 66.55 3.38 -6.93
C VAL A 135 65.43 4.04 -6.11
N PHE A 136 64.18 3.83 -6.51
CA PHE A 136 62.99 4.38 -5.86
C PHE A 136 62.31 3.38 -4.91
N SER A 137 63.02 2.32 -4.48
CA SER A 137 62.46 1.38 -3.52
C SER A 137 62.28 2.05 -2.15
N PRO A 138 61.26 1.66 -1.35
CA PRO A 138 61.08 2.20 -0.01
C PRO A 138 62.28 1.97 0.92
N GLU A 139 63.07 0.93 0.65
CA GLU A 139 64.27 0.57 1.40
C GLU A 139 65.50 1.43 1.03
N ASN A 140 65.45 2.11 -0.11
CA ASN A 140 66.54 2.95 -0.63
C ASN A 140 66.24 4.44 -0.43
N THR A 141 66.01 4.83 0.82
CA THR A 141 65.62 6.20 1.21
C THR A 141 66.63 7.28 0.83
N GLY A 142 67.90 6.91 0.61
CA GLY A 142 68.96 7.84 0.20
C GLY A 142 69.24 7.89 -1.31
N LEU A 143 68.41 7.27 -2.14
CA LEU A 143 68.57 7.21 -3.60
C LEU A 143 69.98 6.75 -4.01
N PHE A 144 70.44 5.66 -3.41
CA PHE A 144 71.75 5.11 -3.72
C PHE A 144 71.70 4.23 -4.98
N CYS A 145 72.78 4.24 -5.74
CA CYS A 145 72.99 3.23 -6.76
C CYS A 145 73.27 1.87 -6.10
N SER A 146 73.14 0.79 -6.87
CA SER A 146 73.41 -0.61 -6.46
C SER A 146 74.82 -0.87 -5.93
N LYS A 147 75.73 0.10 -6.03
CA LYS A 147 77.10 0.07 -5.49
C LYS A 147 77.30 1.00 -4.28
N GLY A 148 76.24 1.59 -3.73
CA GLY A 148 76.29 2.43 -2.52
C GLY A 148 76.66 3.90 -2.73
N HIS A 149 76.72 4.39 -3.97
CA HIS A 149 76.95 5.82 -4.25
C HIS A 149 75.63 6.60 -4.35
N PRO A 150 75.52 7.81 -3.78
CA PRO A 150 74.32 8.64 -3.92
C PRO A 150 74.10 9.06 -5.38
N ILE A 151 72.87 8.95 -5.88
CA ILE A 151 72.48 9.38 -7.23
C ILE A 151 72.18 10.88 -7.17
N GLN A 152 73.16 11.72 -7.53
CA GLN A 152 73.05 13.18 -7.46
C GLN A 152 72.53 13.84 -8.74
N THR A 153 72.48 13.12 -9.86
CA THR A 153 72.00 13.64 -11.15
C THR A 153 71.30 12.54 -11.94
N ILE A 154 70.01 12.72 -12.19
CA ILE A 154 69.28 12.00 -13.24
C ILE A 154 69.45 12.86 -14.49
N GLN A 155 70.30 12.43 -15.43
CA GLN A 155 70.31 13.06 -16.75
C GLN A 155 69.09 12.56 -17.55
N PRO A 156 68.42 13.45 -18.30
CA PRO A 156 67.23 13.10 -19.09
C PRO A 156 67.52 12.04 -20.15
#